data_AF-A0A1Q8G368-F1
#
_entry.id   AF-A0A1Q8G368-F1
#
_cell.length_a   1.000
_cell.length_b   1.000
_cell.length_c   1.000
_cell.angle_alpha   90.00
_cell.angle_beta   90.00
_cell.angle_gamma   90.00
#
_symmetry.space_group_name_H-M   'P 1'
#
loop_
_entity.id
_entity.type
_entity.pdbx_description
1 polymer ?
#
loop_
_entity_poly.entity_id
_entity_poly.type
_entity_poly.pdbx_seq_one_letter_code
_entity_poly.pdbx_strand_id
1 'polypeptide(L)'
;MSTKQTGLTWSSVAAVMFLAFAAIYVAPAFQTTENATVYLGDCTEKECALTGDLTTNVWTRQYELTREDGSIVIFAPEQARMMTWPVPDKDQAKESN
;
A
#
# COMPACT_ATOMS: atom_id res chain seq x y z
N MET A 1 -40.67 7.35 -27.06
CA MET A 1 -39.46 6.96 -26.29
C MET A 1 -38.42 6.47 -27.28
N SER A 2 -37.36 7.24 -27.50
CA SER A 2 -36.27 6.88 -28.42
C SER A 2 -35.15 6.24 -27.61
N THR A 3 -34.96 4.94 -27.79
CA THR A 3 -33.91 4.16 -27.12
C THR A 3 -32.58 4.48 -27.80
N LYS A 4 -31.74 5.32 -27.18
CA LYS A 4 -30.38 5.56 -27.65
C LYS A 4 -29.58 4.27 -27.54
N GLN A 5 -29.34 3.59 -28.67
CA GLN A 5 -28.30 2.56 -28.77
C GLN A 5 -26.95 3.23 -28.51
N THR A 6 -26.43 3.07 -27.30
CA THR A 6 -25.03 3.34 -26.97
C THR A 6 -24.17 2.29 -27.66
N GLY A 7 -23.82 2.54 -28.91
CA GLY A 7 -22.78 1.76 -29.59
C GLY A 7 -21.46 1.96 -28.87
N LEU A 8 -20.82 0.86 -28.41
CA LEU A 8 -19.44 0.90 -27.96
C LEU A 8 -18.58 1.37 -29.14
N THR A 9 -18.14 2.62 -29.10
CA THR A 9 -17.19 3.12 -30.08
C THR A 9 -15.80 2.59 -29.73
N TRP A 10 -14.94 2.40 -30.74
CA TRP A 10 -13.53 2.02 -30.53
C TRP A 10 -12.81 2.96 -29.56
N SER A 11 -13.18 4.25 -29.55
CA SER A 11 -12.70 5.24 -28.59
C SER A 11 -13.05 4.89 -27.14
N SER A 12 -14.23 4.31 -26.90
CA SER A 12 -14.64 3.82 -25.57
C SER A 12 -13.77 2.65 -25.12
N VAL A 13 -13.45 1.73 -26.04
CA VAL A 13 -12.56 0.58 -25.76
C VAL A 13 -11.14 1.06 -25.47
N ALA A 14 -10.62 2.00 -26.26
CA ALA A 14 -9.30 2.59 -26.06
C ALA A 14 -9.20 3.35 -24.73
N ALA A 15 -10.25 4.09 -24.34
CA ALA A 15 -10.29 4.80 -23.06
C ALA A 15 -10.27 3.86 -21.86
N VAL A 16 -11.01 2.75 -21.91
CA VAL A 16 -11.01 1.74 -20.84
C VAL A 16 -9.64 1.04 -20.75
N MET A 17 -9.02 0.71 -21.88
CA MET A 17 -7.67 0.15 -21.93
C MET A 17 -6.62 1.12 -21.37
N PHE A 18 -6.71 2.40 -21.71
CA PHE A 18 -5.81 3.43 -21.20
C PHE A 18 -5.96 3.62 -19.69
N LEU A 19 -7.20 3.65 -19.18
CA LEU A 19 -7.48 3.73 -17.74
C LEU A 19 -6.98 2.49 -16.99
N ALA A 20 -7.17 1.28 -17.56
CA ALA A 20 -6.65 0.05 -16.98
C ALA A 20 -5.12 0.07 -16.92
N PHE A 21 -4.45 0.54 -17.97
CA PHE A 21 -3.00 0.65 -18.02
C PHE A 21 -2.47 1.70 -17.03
N ALA A 22 -3.12 2.87 -16.97
CA ALA A 22 -2.78 3.92 -16.01
C ALA A 22 -2.97 3.46 -14.56
N ALA A 23 -4.05 2.71 -14.27
CA ALA A 23 -4.28 2.15 -12.95
C ALA A 23 -3.18 1.16 -12.54
N ILE A 24 -2.73 0.30 -13.47
CA ILE A 24 -1.63 -0.64 -13.22
C ILE A 24 -0.30 0.11 -13.01
N TYR A 25 -0.06 1.19 -13.75
CA TYR A 25 1.20 1.93 -13.70
C TYR A 25 1.32 2.88 -12.50
N VAL A 26 0.19 3.41 -12.02
CA VAL A 26 0.14 4.33 -10.87
C VAL A 26 -0.07 3.59 -9.54
N ALA A 27 -0.62 2.38 -9.55
CA ALA A 27 -0.79 1.56 -8.34
C ALA A 27 0.51 1.35 -7.51
N PRO A 28 1.71 1.15 -8.10
CA PRO A 28 2.93 0.96 -7.32
C PRO A 28 3.35 2.21 -6.53
N ALA A 29 2.97 3.41 -6.98
CA ALA A 29 3.33 4.66 -6.31
C ALA A 29 2.65 4.82 -4.93
N PHE A 30 1.61 4.03 -4.64
CA PHE A 30 0.96 3.98 -3.33
C PHE A 30 1.45 2.82 -2.45
N GLN A 31 2.48 2.10 -2.88
CA GLN A 31 2.96 0.89 -2.17
C GLN A 31 4.18 1.13 -1.30
N THR A 32 4.83 2.29 -1.43
CA THR A 32 5.97 2.66 -0.61
C THR A 32 5.55 3.69 0.41
N THR A 33 5.87 3.41 1.66
CA THR A 33 5.83 4.39 2.72
C THR A 33 7.22 4.65 3.23
N GLU A 34 7.64 5.89 3.03
CA GLU A 34 8.88 6.41 3.56
C GLU A 34 8.82 6.53 5.08
N ASN A 35 9.92 6.20 5.77
CA ASN A 35 10.04 6.30 7.23
C ASN A 35 8.93 5.56 8.01
N ALA A 36 8.49 4.42 7.50
CA ALA A 36 7.57 3.52 8.16
C ALA A 36 8.17 2.98 9.47
N THR A 37 7.40 3.06 10.55
CA THR A 37 7.67 2.33 11.79
C THR A 37 6.79 1.09 11.86
N VAL A 38 7.38 -0.08 11.67
CA VAL A 38 6.72 -1.38 11.65
C VAL A 38 6.86 -2.04 13.01
N TYR A 39 5.74 -2.35 13.65
CA TYR A 39 5.71 -3.10 14.92
C TYR A 39 5.47 -4.58 14.65
N LEU A 40 6.19 -5.45 15.35
CA LEU A 40 6.11 -6.90 15.20
C LEU A 40 5.23 -7.52 16.30
N GLY A 41 4.28 -8.35 15.89
CA GLY A 41 3.31 -9.01 16.76
C GLY A 41 2.38 -8.01 17.45
N ASP A 42 2.00 -8.33 18.69
CA ASP A 42 1.17 -7.47 19.54
C ASP A 42 2.00 -6.43 20.33
N CYS A 43 3.29 -6.28 20.02
CA CYS A 43 4.20 -5.40 20.74
C CYS A 43 4.17 -3.98 20.16
N THR A 44 3.74 -2.99 20.94
CA THR A 44 3.78 -1.55 20.54
C THR A 44 4.94 -0.78 21.18
N GLU A 45 5.92 -1.49 21.73
CA GLU A 45 7.09 -0.88 22.38
C GLU A 45 8.17 -0.52 21.35
N LYS A 46 8.98 0.49 21.65
CA LYS A 46 10.04 0.96 20.75
C LYS A 46 11.11 -0.09 20.47
N GLU A 47 11.31 -1.03 21.39
CA GLU A 47 12.28 -2.11 21.24
C GLU A 47 11.84 -3.16 20.20
N CYS A 48 10.54 -3.25 19.93
CA CYS A 48 9.95 -4.14 18.93
C CYS A 48 9.71 -3.43 17.58
N ALA A 49 10.05 -2.14 17.48
CA ALA A 49 9.77 -1.31 16.33
C ALA A 49 10.94 -1.35 15.34
N LEU A 50 10.62 -1.54 14.07
CA LEU A 50 11.56 -1.48 12.96
C LEU A 50 11.25 -0.26 12.10
N THR A 51 12.24 0.61 11.92
CA THR A 51 12.08 1.84 11.15
C THR A 51 12.79 1.73 9.80
N GLY A 52 12.14 2.19 8.73
CA GLY A 52 12.70 2.22 7.39
C GLY A 52 11.64 2.49 6.33
N ASP A 53 11.99 2.33 5.06
CA ASP A 53 11.06 2.50 3.95
C ASP A 53 10.35 1.18 3.67
N LEU A 54 9.04 1.14 3.90
CA LEU A 54 8.23 -0.05 3.69
C LEU A 54 7.62 -0.03 2.29
N THR A 55 8.00 -1.00 1.47
CA THR A 55 7.46 -1.18 0.11
C THR A 55 6.66 -2.47 0.03
N THR A 56 5.51 -2.43 -0.64
CA THR A 56 4.72 -3.64 -0.92
C THR A 56 4.93 -4.07 -2.36
N ASN A 57 5.31 -5.33 -2.58
CA ASN A 57 5.42 -5.88 -3.92
C ASN A 57 4.02 -6.23 -4.48
N VAL A 58 3.57 -5.57 -5.54
CA VAL A 58 2.28 -5.86 -6.23
C VAL A 58 2.11 -7.33 -6.63
N TRP A 59 3.19 -8.00 -7.03
CA TRP A 59 3.12 -9.34 -7.61
C TRP A 59 3.17 -10.44 -6.55
N THR A 60 4.11 -10.34 -5.62
CA THR A 60 4.30 -11.36 -4.58
C THR A 60 3.48 -11.08 -3.31
N ARG A 61 2.92 -9.86 -3.19
CA ARG A 61 2.26 -9.35 -1.97
C ARG A 61 3.15 -9.40 -0.72
N GLN A 62 4.46 -9.43 -0.92
CA GLN A 62 5.44 -9.34 0.14
C GLN A 62 5.64 -7.89 0.53
N TYR A 63 5.95 -7.65 1.80
CA TYR A 63 6.35 -6.34 2.29
C TYR A 63 7.86 -6.34 2.51
N GLU A 64 8.52 -5.28 2.10
CA GLU A 64 9.97 -5.13 2.16
C GLU A 64 10.28 -3.84 2.92
N LEU A 65 10.95 -3.94 4.06
CA LEU A 65 11.40 -2.79 4.84
C LEU A 65 12.89 -2.57 4.58
N THR A 66 13.22 -1.45 3.95
CA THR A 66 14.60 -1.01 3.73
C THR A 66 15.01 -0.08 4.86
N ARG A 67 16.01 -0.47 5.66
CA ARG A 67 16.50 0.34 6.78
C ARG A 67 17.58 1.33 6.33
N GLU A 68 17.85 2.32 7.17
CA GLU A 68 18.91 3.33 6.92
C GLU A 68 20.31 2.73 6.78
N ASP A 69 20.56 1.56 7.38
CA ASP A 69 21.83 0.82 7.25
C ASP A 69 21.96 0.07 5.90
N GLY A 70 20.95 0.16 5.04
CA GLY A 70 20.88 -0.53 3.74
C GLY A 70 20.44 -2.00 3.83
N SER A 71 20.11 -2.49 5.03
CA SER A 71 19.55 -3.83 5.19
C SER A 71 18.09 -3.88 4.74
N ILE A 72 17.69 -5.02 4.15
CA ILE A 72 16.34 -5.26 3.67
C ILE A 72 15.72 -6.39 4.49
N VAL A 73 14.58 -6.12 5.11
CA VAL A 73 13.77 -7.12 5.83
C VAL A 73 12.56 -7.45 4.98
N ILE A 74 12.44 -8.70 4.56
CA ILE A 74 11.31 -9.18 3.75
C ILE A 74 10.32 -9.90 4.65
N PHE A 75 9.08 -9.43 4.66
CA PHE A 75 7.96 -10.04 5.35
C PHE A 75 7.14 -10.85 4.35
N ALA A 76 7.10 -12.17 4.58
CA ALA A 76 6.19 -13.05 3.87
C ALA A 76 4.72 -12.68 4.18
N PRO A 77 3.75 -13.00 3.31
CA PRO A 77 2.35 -12.66 3.51
C PRO A 77 1.79 -13.11 4.87
N GLU A 78 2.25 -14.23 5.40
CA GLU A 78 1.86 -14.78 6.70
C GLU A 78 2.40 -13.93 7.86
N GLN A 79 3.61 -13.39 7.72
CA GLN A 79 4.27 -12.54 8.71
C GLN A 79 3.72 -11.11 8.68
N ALA A 80 3.33 -10.64 7.50
CA ALA A 80 2.67 -9.35 7.30
C ALA A 80 1.34 -9.24 8.07
N ARG A 81 0.71 -10.36 8.46
CA ARG A 81 -0.49 -10.35 9.32
C ARG A 81 -0.19 -10.04 10.77
N MET A 82 1.06 -10.24 11.19
CA MET A 82 1.53 -9.98 12.54
C MET A 82 2.23 -8.62 12.63
N MET A 83 2.36 -7.88 11.54
CA MET A 83 2.94 -6.54 11.58
C MET A 83 1.84 -5.48 11.56
N THR A 84 2.10 -4.35 12.21
CA THR A 84 1.21 -3.18 12.15
C THR A 84 1.96 -1.94 11.70
N TRP A 85 1.43 -1.29 10.67
CA TRP A 85 1.93 -0.06 10.08
C TRP A 85 0.89 0.54 9.09
N PRO A 86 0.73 1.87 8.96
CA PRO A 86 1.19 2.88 9.90
C PRO A 86 0.38 2.73 11.20
N VAL A 87 1.03 2.87 12.35
CA VAL A 87 0.26 2.99 13.59
C VAL A 87 -0.42 4.35 13.53
N PRO A 88 -1.77 4.42 13.56
CA PRO A 88 -2.45 5.70 13.66
C PRO A 88 -1.92 6.40 14.90
N ASP A 89 -1.48 7.65 14.76
CA ASP A 89 -1.04 8.46 15.89
C ASP A 89 -2.09 8.35 16.99
N LYS A 90 -1.71 7.75 18.12
CA LYS A 90 -2.58 7.69 19.31
C LYS A 90 -2.91 9.09 19.85
N ASP A 91 -2.31 10.13 19.28
CA ASP A 91 -2.60 11.54 19.54
C ASP A 91 -3.78 12.10 18.71
N GLN A 92 -4.17 11.47 17.58
CA GLN A 92 -5.33 11.90 16.79
C GLN A 92 -6.67 11.35 17.31
N ALA A 93 -6.66 10.41 18.26
CA ALA A 93 -7.87 9.86 18.88
C ALA A 93 -8.36 10.66 20.11
N LYS A 94 -7.65 11.73 20.50
CA LYS A 94 -8.01 12.58 21.66
C LYS A 94 -8.59 13.95 21.30
N GLU A 95 -8.68 14.32 20.02
CA GLU A 95 -9.23 15.63 19.59
C GLU A 95 -10.59 15.50 18.88
N SER A 96 -11.43 14.56 19.31
CA SER A 96 -12.86 14.60 19.03
C SER A 96 -13.67 14.22 20.28
N ASN A 97 -13.64 15.10 21.27
CA ASN A 97 -14.70 15.18 22.28
C ASN A 97 -14.91 16.63 22.69
#